data_AF-A0A538E832-F1
#
_entry.id   AF-A0A538E832-F1
#
_cell.length_a   1.000
_cell.length_b   1.000
_cell.length_c   1.000
_cell.angle_alpha   90.00
_cell.angle_beta   90.00
_cell.angle_gamma   90.00
#
_symmetry.space_group_name_H-M   'P 1'
#
loop_
_entity.id
_entity.type
_entity.pdbx_description
1 polymer ?
#
loop_
_entity_poly.entity_id
_entity_poly.type
_entity_poly.pdbx_seq_one_letter_code
_entity_poly.pdbx_strand_id
1 'polypeptide(L)'
;MTLAVTAVVAALAGSGSVPLSPLPTHGVELCRKMQAAVHVAVLCPARIPLPTGRHRPPFHVDILGSPRHPDLQTPFGIELGYSAPVEPQSGPDWRRQVSHNRPCCFLHFTIFRRLGAPLPPGLKSAWLGGKRGRIRYATGYGLEGTVGYFWSNHTWFFWGEHGVEYTASLHYFGRGTTRLLGRLIQQLRPADQLRIH
;
A
#
# COMPACT_ATOMS: atom_id res chain seq x y z
N MET A 1 14.29 43.42 -36.74
CA MET A 1 13.06 42.65 -36.45
C MET A 1 13.47 41.36 -35.78
N THR A 2 13.41 41.31 -34.46
CA THR A 2 13.90 40.18 -33.65
C THR A 2 12.69 39.41 -33.14
N LEU A 3 12.48 38.21 -33.70
CA LEU A 3 11.44 37.29 -33.24
C LEU A 3 11.90 36.67 -31.92
N ALA A 4 11.27 37.05 -30.82
CA ALA A 4 11.44 36.39 -29.52
C ALA A 4 10.74 35.04 -29.57
N VAL A 5 11.51 33.95 -29.51
CA VAL A 5 10.98 32.59 -29.32
C VAL A 5 10.70 32.43 -27.83
N THR A 6 9.45 32.60 -27.45
CA THR A 6 8.95 32.28 -26.10
C THR A 6 8.98 30.76 -25.94
N ALA A 7 9.99 30.26 -25.21
CA ALA A 7 10.03 28.87 -24.78
C ALA A 7 8.85 28.62 -23.84
N VAL A 8 7.83 27.92 -24.34
CA VAL A 8 6.76 27.36 -23.52
C VAL A 8 7.38 26.25 -22.68
N VAL A 9 7.75 26.55 -21.45
CA VAL A 9 8.11 25.53 -20.45
C VAL A 9 6.82 24.81 -20.09
N ALA A 10 6.52 23.74 -20.82
CA ALA A 10 5.49 22.80 -20.43
C ALA A 10 5.84 22.28 -19.03
N ALA A 11 4.97 22.55 -18.05
CA ALA A 11 5.10 22.07 -16.70
C ALA A 11 5.18 20.53 -16.73
N LEU A 12 6.39 20.01 -16.50
CA LEU A 12 6.63 18.60 -16.25
C LEU A 12 5.83 18.21 -15.01
N ALA A 13 4.67 17.59 -15.20
CA ALA A 13 3.99 16.86 -14.14
C ALA A 13 4.96 15.74 -13.68
N GLY A 14 5.62 16.00 -12.55
CA GLY A 14 6.85 15.34 -12.14
C GLY A 14 6.80 13.83 -12.17
N SER A 15 7.72 13.25 -12.92
CA SER A 15 8.28 11.90 -12.77
C SER A 15 9.12 11.76 -11.48
N GLY A 16 8.70 12.43 -10.41
CA GLY A 16 9.35 12.37 -9.10
C GLY A 16 8.92 11.13 -8.34
N SER A 17 9.86 10.48 -7.66
CA SER A 17 9.53 9.40 -6.72
C SER A 17 8.69 9.95 -5.57
N VAL A 18 7.57 9.31 -5.24
CA VAL A 18 6.73 9.64 -4.07
C VAL A 18 7.60 9.70 -2.80
N PRO A 19 7.68 10.83 -2.07
CA PRO A 19 8.48 10.90 -0.86
C PRO A 19 7.99 9.91 0.21
N LEU A 20 8.93 9.34 0.97
CA LEU A 20 8.61 8.49 2.12
C LEU A 20 9.15 9.16 3.39
N SER A 21 8.26 9.43 4.33
CA SER A 21 8.57 9.98 5.65
C SER A 21 8.61 8.85 6.67
N PRO A 22 9.27 9.03 7.84
CA PRO A 22 9.16 8.08 8.94
C PRO A 22 7.71 7.72 9.25
N LEU A 23 7.45 6.47 9.60
CA LEU A 23 6.13 6.04 10.07
C LEU A 23 5.73 6.88 11.30
N PRO A 24 4.52 7.46 11.36
CA PRO A 24 4.08 8.21 12.53
C PRO A 24 4.14 7.37 13.81
N THR A 25 4.45 8.00 14.95
CA THR A 25 4.65 7.34 16.25
C THR A 25 3.51 6.39 16.61
N HIS A 26 2.26 6.81 16.43
CA HIS A 26 1.09 5.97 16.67
C HIS A 26 1.11 4.66 15.84
N GLY A 27 1.56 4.72 14.59
CA GLY A 27 1.72 3.55 13.74
C GLY A 27 2.83 2.60 14.23
N VAL A 28 3.95 3.16 14.69
CA VAL A 28 5.04 2.38 15.31
C VAL A 28 4.56 1.66 16.57
N GLU A 29 3.81 2.37 17.42
CA GLU A 29 3.24 1.81 18.65
C GLU A 29 2.26 0.68 18.37
N LEU A 30 1.35 0.85 17.40
CA LEU A 30 0.38 -0.17 17.03
C LEU A 30 1.06 -1.43 16.45
N CYS A 31 2.06 -1.23 15.58
CA CYS A 31 2.91 -2.30 15.06
C CYS A 31 3.58 -3.11 16.19
N ARG A 32 4.18 -2.43 17.16
CA ARG A 32 4.85 -3.08 18.30
C ARG A 32 3.86 -3.80 19.21
N LYS A 33 2.69 -3.20 19.46
CA LYS A 33 1.60 -3.84 20.20
C LYS A 33 1.16 -5.13 19.53
N MET A 34 1.06 -5.13 18.21
CA MET A 34 0.71 -6.32 17.44
C MET A 34 1.81 -7.38 17.49
N GLN A 35 3.09 -6.99 17.37
CA GLN A 35 4.23 -7.90 17.51
C GLN A 35 4.29 -8.56 18.89
N ALA A 36 3.95 -7.84 19.96
CA ALA A 36 3.93 -8.38 21.32
C ALA A 36 2.90 -9.51 21.51
N ALA A 37 1.89 -9.60 20.63
CA ALA A 37 0.86 -10.64 20.69
C ALA A 37 1.24 -11.93 19.94
N VAL A 38 2.37 -11.96 19.21
CA VAL A 38 2.74 -13.09 18.36
C VAL A 38 4.24 -13.39 18.36
N HIS A 39 4.59 -14.64 18.05
CA HIS A 39 5.98 -15.10 17.96
C HIS A 39 6.58 -15.03 16.55
N VAL A 40 5.79 -14.65 15.56
CA VAL A 40 6.24 -14.44 14.18
C VAL A 40 6.48 -12.96 13.93
N ALA A 41 7.40 -12.62 13.03
CA ALA A 41 7.69 -11.23 12.72
C ALA A 41 6.48 -10.55 12.06
N VAL A 42 5.94 -9.53 12.71
CA VAL A 42 5.00 -8.56 12.14
C VAL A 42 5.82 -7.55 11.36
N LEU A 43 5.55 -7.43 10.05
CA LEU A 43 6.26 -6.51 9.18
C LEU A 43 5.51 -5.19 9.07
N CYS A 44 6.22 -4.10 9.35
CA CYS A 44 5.72 -2.74 9.25
C CYS A 44 6.68 -1.86 8.44
N PRO A 45 6.19 -0.89 7.65
CA PRO A 45 7.06 -0.02 6.89
C PRO A 45 7.75 0.99 7.83
N ALA A 46 9.08 1.06 7.79
CA ALA A 46 9.82 2.10 8.52
C ALA A 46 9.55 3.51 7.97
N ARG A 47 9.17 3.60 6.69
CA ARG A 47 8.82 4.85 6.02
C ARG A 47 7.63 4.67 5.09
N ILE A 48 6.75 5.66 5.03
CA ILE A 48 5.48 5.62 4.27
C ILE A 48 5.22 6.98 3.60
N PRO A 49 4.47 7.06 2.49
CA PRO A 49 3.93 8.33 2.02
C PRO A 49 3.01 8.92 3.09
N LEU A 50 3.12 10.23 3.27
CA LEU A 50 2.17 10.99 4.07
C LEU A 50 1.39 11.91 3.14
N PRO A 51 0.16 12.31 3.53
CA PRO A 51 -0.63 13.24 2.74
C PRO A 51 0.12 14.56 2.56
N THR A 52 0.09 15.08 1.33
CA THR A 52 0.77 16.32 0.92
C THR A 52 -0.20 17.24 0.20
N GLY A 53 0.14 18.53 0.14
CA GLY A 53 -0.72 19.55 -0.46
C GLY A 53 -1.64 20.24 0.55
N ARG A 54 -2.70 20.87 0.03
CA ARG A 54 -3.64 21.69 0.80
C ARG A 54 -4.59 20.86 1.67
N HIS A 55 -5.05 19.72 1.15
CA HIS A 55 -5.87 18.77 1.90
C HIS A 55 -4.96 17.70 2.52
N ARG A 56 -4.95 17.63 3.84
CA ARG A 56 -4.14 16.66 4.61
C ARG A 56 -5.07 15.77 5.43
N PRO A 57 -5.66 14.74 4.80
CA PRO A 57 -6.50 13.78 5.52
C PRO A 57 -5.74 13.15 6.69
N PRO A 58 -6.43 12.76 7.78
CA PRO A 58 -5.77 12.07 8.87
C PRO A 58 -5.22 10.72 8.41
N PHE A 59 -3.97 10.45 8.77
CA PHE A 59 -3.34 9.15 8.59
C PHE A 59 -3.88 8.17 9.64
N HIS A 60 -4.23 6.97 9.23
CA HIS A 60 -4.68 5.91 10.11
C HIS A 60 -3.84 4.64 9.94
N VAL A 61 -3.80 3.84 11.00
CA VAL A 61 -3.25 2.49 11.03
C VAL A 61 -4.25 1.62 11.75
N ASP A 62 -4.66 0.52 11.12
CA ASP A 62 -5.64 -0.40 11.66
C ASP A 62 -5.06 -1.81 11.71
N ILE A 63 -5.52 -2.60 12.68
CA ILE A 63 -5.15 -4.02 12.79
C ILE A 63 -6.08 -4.85 11.92
N LEU A 64 -5.49 -5.68 11.07
CA LEU A 64 -6.20 -6.72 10.34
C LEU A 64 -6.21 -8.01 11.17
N GLY A 65 -7.40 -8.57 11.36
CA GLY A 65 -7.61 -9.80 12.14
C GLY A 65 -7.63 -9.56 13.64
N SER A 66 -7.49 -10.65 14.42
CA SER A 66 -7.50 -10.59 15.88
C SER A 66 -6.13 -11.00 16.44
N PRO A 67 -5.44 -10.13 17.20
CA PRO A 67 -4.23 -10.49 17.93
C PRO A 67 -4.41 -11.64 18.94
N ARG A 68 -5.66 -11.89 19.39
CA ARG A 68 -5.98 -13.01 20.28
C ARG A 68 -6.11 -14.35 19.56
N HIS A 69 -6.28 -14.32 18.24
CA HIS A 69 -6.46 -15.52 17.40
C HIS A 69 -5.61 -15.40 16.12
N PRO A 70 -4.27 -15.34 16.24
CA PRO A 70 -3.35 -15.13 15.11
C PRO A 70 -3.21 -16.36 14.20
N ASP A 71 -3.86 -17.46 14.57
CA ASP A 71 -3.89 -18.77 13.91
C ASP A 71 -5.10 -18.95 12.98
N LEU A 72 -6.09 -18.03 13.02
CA LEU A 72 -7.19 -18.04 12.08
C LEU A 72 -6.70 -17.79 10.66
N GLN A 73 -7.39 -18.37 9.67
CA GLN A 73 -7.11 -18.17 8.25
C GLN A 73 -7.53 -16.78 7.72
N THR A 74 -7.77 -15.83 8.62
CA THR A 74 -8.04 -14.44 8.31
C THR A 74 -6.73 -13.67 8.13
N PRO A 75 -6.74 -12.55 7.39
CA PRO A 75 -5.58 -11.67 7.33
C PRO A 75 -5.15 -11.23 8.74
N PHE A 76 -3.89 -11.50 9.11
CA PHE A 76 -3.30 -11.07 10.37
C PHE A 76 -2.16 -10.09 10.11
N GLY A 77 -2.40 -8.79 10.31
CA GLY A 77 -1.53 -7.74 9.80
C GLY A 77 -1.96 -6.34 10.19
N ILE A 78 -1.56 -5.39 9.35
CA ILE A 78 -1.98 -4.01 9.44
C ILE A 78 -2.43 -3.46 8.09
N GLU A 79 -3.27 -2.45 8.19
CA GLU A 79 -3.65 -1.55 7.13
C GLU A 79 -3.17 -0.14 7.48
N LEU A 80 -2.63 0.58 6.51
CA LEU A 80 -2.21 1.97 6.66
C LEU A 80 -2.80 2.78 5.51
N GLY A 81 -3.35 3.94 5.84
CA GLY A 81 -4.03 4.73 4.82
C GLY A 81 -4.40 6.14 5.23
N TYR A 82 -4.99 6.82 4.25
CA TYR A 82 -5.66 8.11 4.42
C TYR A 82 -6.60 8.35 3.24
N SER A 83 -7.73 9.00 3.55
CA SER A 83 -8.88 9.22 2.65
C SER A 83 -9.57 7.94 2.17
N ALA A 84 -10.82 8.10 1.74
CA ALA A 84 -11.55 7.06 1.01
C ALA A 84 -11.14 7.06 -0.48
N PRO A 85 -11.18 5.89 -1.15
CA PRO A 85 -10.92 5.81 -2.58
C PRO A 85 -12.10 6.41 -3.38
N VAL A 86 -11.78 7.00 -4.54
CA VAL A 86 -12.75 7.38 -5.56
C VAL A 86 -12.90 6.23 -6.56
N GLU A 87 -14.01 5.51 -6.45
CA GLU A 87 -14.29 4.28 -7.19
C GLU A 87 -15.61 4.41 -7.97
N PRO A 88 -15.94 3.46 -8.88
CA PRO A 88 -17.26 3.42 -9.52
C PRO A 88 -18.44 3.53 -8.55
N GLN A 89 -18.29 3.03 -7.33
CA GLN A 89 -19.30 3.09 -6.26
C GLN A 89 -19.44 4.49 -5.63
N SER A 90 -18.52 5.41 -5.88
CA SER A 90 -18.56 6.78 -5.36
C SER A 90 -19.59 7.68 -6.07
N GLY A 91 -20.30 7.18 -7.09
CA GLY A 91 -21.38 7.88 -7.79
C GLY A 91 -21.09 8.14 -9.27
N PRO A 92 -22.05 8.72 -10.03
CA PRO A 92 -21.98 8.84 -11.48
C PRO A 92 -20.78 9.66 -11.98
N ASP A 93 -20.30 10.61 -11.19
CA ASP A 93 -19.18 11.50 -11.53
C ASP A 93 -17.82 11.03 -11.03
N TRP A 94 -17.69 9.79 -10.53
CA TRP A 94 -16.43 9.29 -9.95
C TRP A 94 -15.23 9.47 -10.90
N ARG A 95 -15.43 9.29 -12.21
CA ARG A 95 -14.39 9.45 -13.23
C ARG A 95 -13.76 10.84 -13.22
N ARG A 96 -14.53 11.88 -12.89
CA ARG A 96 -14.05 13.27 -12.81
C ARG A 96 -13.17 13.50 -11.57
N GLN A 97 -13.27 12.61 -10.58
CA GLN A 97 -12.63 12.74 -9.26
C GLN A 97 -11.48 11.74 -9.07
N VAL A 98 -11.18 10.86 -10.04
CA VAL A 98 -10.11 9.83 -9.92
C VAL A 98 -8.72 10.41 -9.69
N SER A 99 -8.53 11.70 -9.98
CA SER A 99 -7.29 12.42 -9.65
C SER A 99 -7.03 12.46 -8.14
N HIS A 100 -8.04 12.24 -7.29
CA HIS A 100 -7.90 12.10 -5.85
C HIS A 100 -7.34 10.73 -5.43
N ASN A 101 -7.44 9.70 -6.29
CA ASN A 101 -6.70 8.46 -6.09
C ASN A 101 -5.24 8.68 -6.49
N ARG A 102 -4.49 9.42 -5.67
CA ARG A 102 -3.05 9.66 -5.86
C ARG A 102 -2.32 9.67 -4.52
N PRO A 103 -1.03 9.28 -4.48
CA PRO A 103 -0.27 9.23 -3.24
C PRO A 103 -0.20 10.56 -2.45
N CYS A 104 -0.47 11.71 -3.06
CA CYS A 104 -0.53 12.97 -2.31
C CYS A 104 -1.77 13.09 -1.41
N CYS A 105 -2.87 12.42 -1.72
CA CYS A 105 -4.17 12.63 -1.06
C CYS A 105 -4.96 11.35 -0.76
N PHE A 106 -4.50 10.20 -1.24
CA PHE A 106 -5.06 8.89 -0.95
C PHE A 106 -3.95 7.83 -0.82
N LEU A 107 -4.10 6.96 0.17
CA LEU A 107 -3.30 5.74 0.33
C LEU A 107 -4.17 4.69 0.98
N HIS A 108 -4.08 3.46 0.48
CA HIS A 108 -4.57 2.28 1.16
C HIS A 108 -3.57 1.14 0.89
N PHE A 109 -2.75 0.85 1.89
CA PHE A 109 -1.69 -0.16 1.86
C PHE A 109 -1.93 -1.18 2.96
N THR A 110 -1.92 -2.46 2.60
CA THR A 110 -2.06 -3.55 3.58
C THR A 110 -0.82 -4.44 3.57
N ILE A 111 -0.45 -4.94 4.74
CA ILE A 111 0.59 -5.96 4.91
C ILE A 111 0.17 -6.91 6.01
N PHE A 112 0.04 -8.19 5.68
CA PHE A 112 -0.34 -9.22 6.63
C PHE A 112 0.37 -10.53 6.36
N ARG A 113 0.42 -11.35 7.40
CA ARG A 113 0.72 -12.78 7.27
C ARG A 113 -0.51 -13.49 6.72
N ARG A 114 -0.30 -14.34 5.72
CA ARG A 114 -1.33 -15.20 5.14
C ARG A 114 -1.19 -16.60 5.72
N LEU A 115 -2.30 -17.14 6.25
CA LEU A 115 -2.37 -18.48 6.79
C LEU A 115 -3.31 -19.35 5.96
N GLY A 116 -2.76 -20.29 5.20
CA GLY A 116 -3.53 -21.34 4.51
C GLY A 116 -4.50 -20.88 3.42
N ALA A 117 -4.84 -19.60 3.36
CA ALA A 117 -5.75 -19.05 2.37
C ALA A 117 -5.20 -19.26 0.96
N PRO A 118 -6.00 -19.83 0.04
CA PRO A 118 -5.57 -20.10 -1.32
C PRO A 118 -5.23 -18.77 -2.01
N LEU A 119 -4.14 -18.79 -2.77
CA LEU A 119 -3.75 -17.65 -3.58
C LEU A 119 -4.77 -17.45 -4.72
N PRO A 120 -5.06 -16.20 -5.11
CA PRO A 120 -5.94 -15.95 -6.25
C PRO A 120 -5.26 -16.44 -7.54
N PRO A 121 -6.03 -16.77 -8.60
CA PRO A 121 -5.46 -17.18 -9.88
C PRO A 121 -4.75 -16.02 -10.58
N GLY A 122 -4.00 -16.34 -11.64
CA GLY A 122 -3.37 -15.33 -12.51
C GLY A 122 -2.10 -14.68 -11.97
N LEU A 123 -1.46 -15.30 -10.97
CA LEU A 123 -0.23 -14.79 -10.38
C LEU A 123 0.98 -14.91 -11.32
N LYS A 124 1.72 -13.82 -11.46
CA LYS A 124 2.99 -13.75 -12.21
C LYS A 124 4.18 -13.77 -11.26
N SER A 125 5.31 -14.35 -11.66
CA SER A 125 6.56 -14.22 -10.91
C SER A 125 7.04 -12.76 -10.94
N ALA A 126 7.53 -12.26 -9.80
CA ALA A 126 8.02 -10.88 -9.70
C ALA A 126 9.10 -10.72 -8.61
N TRP A 127 9.82 -9.60 -8.70
CA TRP A 127 10.76 -9.15 -7.68
C TRP A 127 10.38 -7.74 -7.24
N LEU A 128 10.07 -7.55 -5.96
CA LEU A 128 9.68 -6.25 -5.41
C LEU A 128 10.37 -6.00 -4.07
N GLY A 129 10.92 -4.80 -3.89
CA GLY A 129 11.52 -4.37 -2.62
C GLY A 129 12.65 -5.29 -2.11
N GLY A 130 13.38 -5.95 -3.01
CA GLY A 130 14.43 -6.91 -2.65
C GLY A 130 13.93 -8.35 -2.41
N LYS A 131 12.64 -8.62 -2.61
CA LYS A 131 12.01 -9.91 -2.31
C LYS A 131 11.56 -10.60 -3.59
N ARG A 132 11.82 -11.90 -3.69
CA ARG A 132 11.30 -12.78 -4.75
C ARG A 132 9.90 -13.25 -4.38
N GLY A 133 8.95 -13.18 -5.31
CA GLY A 133 7.59 -13.57 -5.01
C GLY A 133 6.69 -13.68 -6.23
N ARG A 134 5.39 -13.58 -5.97
CA ARG A 134 4.33 -13.58 -6.97
C ARG A 134 3.54 -12.29 -6.89
N ILE A 135 3.06 -11.79 -8.02
CA ILE A 135 2.28 -10.56 -8.12
C ILE A 135 0.97 -10.79 -8.85
N ARG A 136 -0.09 -10.15 -8.36
CA ARG A 136 -1.35 -9.91 -9.09
C ARG A 136 -1.48 -8.41 -9.30
N TYR A 137 -1.60 -7.98 -10.55
CA TYR A 137 -1.82 -6.56 -10.85
C TYR A 137 -3.29 -6.20 -10.60
N ALA A 138 -3.52 -4.97 -10.16
CA ALA A 138 -4.87 -4.41 -10.14
C ALA A 138 -5.46 -4.40 -11.56
N THR A 139 -6.76 -4.65 -11.68
CA THR A 139 -7.46 -4.60 -12.97
C THR A 139 -8.01 -3.21 -13.30
N GLY A 140 -7.87 -2.25 -12.38
CA GLY A 140 -8.30 -0.87 -12.54
C GLY A 140 -8.99 -0.37 -11.27
N TYR A 141 -9.99 0.50 -11.46
CA TYR A 141 -10.89 0.93 -10.39
C TYR A 141 -12.11 0.00 -10.33
N GLY A 142 -12.70 -0.14 -9.15
CA GLY A 142 -13.85 -0.98 -8.87
C GLY A 142 -13.49 -2.35 -8.29
N LEU A 143 -14.53 -3.10 -7.93
CA LEU A 143 -14.41 -4.38 -7.22
C LEU A 143 -14.74 -5.60 -8.09
N GLU A 144 -15.04 -5.39 -9.37
CA GLU A 144 -15.33 -6.47 -10.30
C GLU A 144 -14.14 -7.43 -10.43
N GLY A 145 -14.38 -8.74 -10.26
CA GLY A 145 -13.34 -9.76 -10.25
C GLY A 145 -12.55 -9.87 -8.94
N THR A 146 -13.05 -9.28 -7.84
CA THR A 146 -12.54 -9.54 -6.49
C THR A 146 -12.76 -11.01 -6.09
N VAL A 147 -11.76 -11.60 -5.42
CA VAL A 147 -11.83 -12.99 -4.92
C VAL A 147 -11.45 -12.99 -3.45
N GLY A 148 -12.40 -13.31 -2.57
CA GLY A 148 -12.22 -13.21 -1.12
C GLY A 148 -11.80 -11.79 -0.72
N TYR A 149 -10.74 -11.65 0.08
CA TYR A 149 -10.16 -10.37 0.45
C TYR A 149 -9.12 -9.83 -0.56
N PHE A 150 -8.92 -10.50 -1.70
CA PHE A 150 -8.03 -10.03 -2.77
C PHE A 150 -8.77 -9.10 -3.74
N TRP A 151 -9.00 -7.86 -3.31
CA TRP A 151 -9.69 -6.83 -4.08
C TRP A 151 -9.03 -6.56 -5.43
N SER A 152 -9.85 -6.44 -6.48
CA SER A 152 -9.35 -6.28 -7.86
C SER A 152 -8.78 -4.88 -8.15
N ASN A 153 -9.16 -3.87 -7.38
CA ASN A 153 -8.55 -2.54 -7.38
C ASN A 153 -7.20 -2.46 -6.62
N HIS A 154 -6.65 -3.58 -6.18
CA HIS A 154 -5.35 -3.63 -5.52
C HIS A 154 -4.29 -4.37 -6.35
N THR A 155 -3.06 -3.85 -6.33
CA THR A 155 -1.89 -4.63 -6.75
C THR A 155 -1.41 -5.43 -5.54
N TRP A 156 -1.38 -6.75 -5.66
CA TRP A 156 -1.01 -7.69 -4.59
C TRP A 156 0.35 -8.31 -4.85
N PHE A 157 1.19 -8.42 -3.82
CA PHE A 157 2.46 -9.12 -3.85
C PHE A 157 2.56 -10.13 -2.71
N PHE A 158 3.04 -11.32 -3.03
CA PHE A 158 3.08 -12.49 -2.15
C PHE A 158 4.52 -13.01 -2.11
N TRP A 159 5.06 -13.25 -0.92
CA TRP A 159 6.39 -13.84 -0.75
C TRP A 159 6.49 -14.65 0.53
N GLY A 160 7.44 -15.57 0.57
CA GLY A 160 7.85 -16.27 1.78
C GLY A 160 9.16 -15.70 2.31
N GLU A 161 9.28 -15.54 3.63
CA GLU A 161 10.50 -15.09 4.29
C GLU A 161 10.56 -15.68 5.71
N HIS A 162 11.67 -16.33 6.08
CA HIS A 162 11.86 -17.01 7.38
C HIS A 162 10.69 -17.94 7.77
N GLY A 163 10.13 -18.69 6.81
CA GLY A 163 9.02 -19.61 7.04
C GLY A 163 7.65 -18.94 7.22
N VAL A 164 7.55 -17.62 6.98
CA VAL A 164 6.28 -16.87 7.05
C VAL A 164 5.86 -16.44 5.65
N GLU A 165 4.60 -16.72 5.30
CA GLU A 165 3.97 -16.27 4.07
C GLU A 165 3.38 -14.87 4.26
N TYR A 166 3.96 -13.88 3.60
CA TYR A 166 3.49 -12.49 3.64
C TYR A 166 2.71 -12.11 2.39
N THR A 167 1.77 -11.21 2.58
CA THR A 167 0.99 -10.59 1.52
C THR A 167 0.97 -9.09 1.76
N ALA A 168 1.38 -8.32 0.75
CA ALA A 168 1.24 -6.88 0.73
C ALA A 168 0.33 -6.46 -0.42
N SER A 169 -0.42 -5.38 -0.24
CA SER A 169 -1.20 -4.81 -1.32
C SER A 169 -1.20 -3.29 -1.28
N LEU A 170 -1.36 -2.69 -2.44
CA LEU A 170 -1.52 -1.26 -2.58
C LEU A 170 -2.68 -0.98 -3.54
N HIS A 171 -3.59 -0.12 -3.09
CA HIS A 171 -4.70 0.34 -3.92
C HIS A 171 -4.19 1.04 -5.18
N TYR A 172 -4.88 0.78 -6.30
CA TYR A 172 -4.56 1.31 -7.61
C TYR A 172 -4.75 2.82 -7.69
N PHE A 173 -3.76 3.51 -8.26
CA PHE A 173 -3.82 4.94 -8.60
C PHE A 173 -3.23 5.22 -10.00
N GLY A 174 -3.19 4.19 -10.85
CA GLY A 174 -2.57 4.29 -12.18
C GLY A 174 -1.06 4.06 -12.19
N ARG A 175 -0.37 4.75 -13.10
CA ARG A 175 1.07 4.60 -13.35
C ARG A 175 1.85 4.89 -12.07
N GLY A 176 2.70 3.94 -11.68
CA GLY A 176 3.56 4.07 -10.49
C GLY A 176 3.08 3.24 -9.29
N THR A 177 1.86 2.70 -9.30
CA THR A 177 1.33 1.82 -8.22
C THR A 177 2.33 0.73 -7.83
N THR A 178 2.73 -0.13 -8.79
CA THR A 178 3.69 -1.21 -8.52
C THR A 178 5.06 -0.71 -8.04
N ARG A 179 5.52 0.43 -8.56
CA ARG A 179 6.81 1.02 -8.15
C ARG A 179 6.75 1.50 -6.70
N LEU A 180 5.64 2.12 -6.29
CA LEU A 180 5.43 2.54 -4.90
C LEU A 180 5.29 1.33 -3.98
N LEU A 181 4.51 0.32 -4.37
CA LEU A 181 4.40 -0.94 -3.63
C LEU A 181 5.77 -1.58 -3.39
N GLY A 182 6.62 -1.66 -4.41
CA GLY A 182 7.98 -2.17 -4.26
C GLY A 182 8.84 -1.36 -3.29
N ARG A 183 8.70 -0.03 -3.27
CA ARG A 183 9.40 0.84 -2.31
C ARG A 183 8.87 0.66 -0.89
N LEU A 184 7.56 0.52 -0.69
CA LEU A 184 6.96 0.21 0.61
C LEU A 184 7.47 -1.14 1.14
N ILE A 185 7.48 -2.17 0.29
CA ILE A 185 8.03 -3.49 0.64
C ILE A 185 9.50 -3.40 1.05
N GLN A 186 10.31 -2.58 0.39
CA GLN A 186 11.70 -2.35 0.75
C GLN A 186 11.87 -1.73 2.16
N GLN A 187 10.89 -0.93 2.59
CA GLN A 187 10.87 -0.31 3.91
C GLN A 187 10.33 -1.24 5.00
N LEU A 188 9.79 -2.42 4.67
CA LEU A 188 9.29 -3.35 5.67
C LEU A 188 10.42 -3.83 6.57
N ARG A 189 10.18 -3.75 7.88
CA ARG A 189 11.03 -4.24 8.96
C ARG A 189 10.17 -4.97 9.98
N PRO A 190 10.75 -5.94 10.72
CA PRO A 190 10.15 -6.41 11.96
C PRO A 190 9.77 -5.23 12.86
N ALA A 191 8.57 -5.26 13.44
CA ALA A 191 8.00 -4.14 14.19
C ALA A 191 8.83 -3.74 15.44
N ASP A 192 9.51 -4.71 16.05
CA ASP A 192 10.45 -4.50 17.17
C ASP A 192 11.72 -3.74 16.76
N GLN A 193 12.06 -3.69 15.46
CA GLN A 193 13.20 -2.96 14.91
C GLN A 193 12.86 -1.53 14.44
N LEU A 194 11.60 -1.11 14.51
CA LEU A 194 11.20 0.25 14.17
C LEU A 194 11.77 1.26 15.17
N ARG A 195 12.02 2.49 14.71
CA ARG A 195 12.45 3.62 15.55
C ARG A 195 11.32 4.65 15.65
N ILE A 196 11.20 5.29 16.81
CA ILE A 196 10.38 6.49 16.99
C ILE A 196 11.29 7.68 16.69
N HIS A 197 10.77 8.65 15.95
CA HIS A 197 11.49 9.83 15.45
C HIS A 197 10.80 11.11 15.92
#